data_AF-A0A544TKM3-F1
#
_entry.id   AF-A0A544TKM3-F1
#
_cell.length_a   1.000
_cell.length_b   1.000
_cell.length_c   1.000
_cell.angle_alpha   90.00
_cell.angle_beta   90.00
_cell.angle_gamma   90.00
#
_symmetry.space_group_name_H-M   'P 1'
#
loop_
_entity.id
_entity.type
_entity.pdbx_description
1 polymer ?
#
loop_
_entity_poly.entity_id
_entity_poly.type
_entity_poly.pdbx_seq_one_letter_code
_entity_poly.pdbx_strand_id
1 'polypeptide(L)' 'MKDFIKTGRVIEELFIQLDEFVGIFFLEYRIRYLIYTGFLELKGIPKSEWHYSVKKRDS' A
#
# COMPACT_ATOMS: atom_id res chain seq x y z
N MET A 1 3.60 -3.32 16.51
CA MET A 1 2.28 -2.75 16.13
C MET A 1 2.36 -1.29 15.67
N LYS A 2 3.46 -0.55 15.89
CA LYS A 2 3.52 0.90 15.68
C LYS A 2 3.75 1.37 14.22
N ASP A 3 4.02 0.48 13.26
CA ASP A 3 4.52 0.92 11.94
C ASP A 3 3.62 0.55 10.75
N PHE A 4 2.42 0.01 10.99
CA PHE A 4 1.48 -0.31 9.91
C PHE A 4 0.68 0.93 9.51
N ILE A 5 0.73 1.28 8.22
CA ILE A 5 0.03 2.42 7.63
C ILE A 5 -1.15 1.89 6.81
N LYS A 6 -2.30 2.55 6.88
CA LYS A 6 -3.46 2.22 6.01
C LYS A 6 -3.08 2.36 4.55
N THR A 7 -3.40 1.36 3.72
CA THR A 7 -3.02 1.37 2.31
C THR A 7 -3.63 2.55 1.55
N GLY A 8 -4.87 2.93 1.87
CA GLY A 8 -5.49 4.15 1.35
C GLY A 8 -4.67 5.41 1.60
N ARG A 9 -4.05 5.54 2.79
CA ARG A 9 -3.16 6.68 3.11
C ARG A 9 -1.88 6.67 2.29
N VAL A 10 -1.30 5.48 2.08
CA VAL A 10 -0.10 5.33 1.23
C VAL A 10 -0.42 5.76 -0.19
N ILE A 11 -1.59 5.37 -0.70
CA ILE A 11 -2.06 5.71 -2.05
C ILE A 11 -2.36 7.20 -2.18
N GLU A 12 -3.02 7.82 -1.20
CA GLU A 12 -3.26 9.27 -1.17
C GLU A 12 -1.94 10.06 -1.22
N GLU A 13 -0.95 9.68 -0.41
CA GLU A 13 0.35 10.34 -0.37
C GLU A 13 1.10 10.18 -1.70
N LEU A 14 1.09 8.97 -2.28
CA LEU A 14 1.69 8.72 -3.60
C LEU A 14 1.01 9.56 -4.68
N PHE A 15 -0.30 9.70 -4.64
CA PHE A 15 -1.04 10.50 -5.62
C PHE A 15 -0.68 11.99 -5.55
N ILE A 16 -0.34 12.51 -4.36
CA ILE A 16 0.11 13.89 -4.17
C ILE A 16 1.55 14.09 -4.65
N GLN A 17 2.43 13.10 -4.43
CA GLN A 17 3.86 13.20 -4.73
C GLN A 17 4.23 12.87 -6.17
N LEU A 18 3.38 12.15 -6.90
CA LEU A 18 3.65 11.78 -8.29
C LEU A 18 3.27 12.93 -9.23
N ASP A 19 4.25 13.40 -10.01
CA ASP A 19 4.05 14.44 -11.03
C ASP A 19 3.17 13.95 -12.20
N GLU A 20 3.08 12.64 -12.39
CA GLU A 20 2.25 12.00 -13.43
C GLU A 20 1.00 11.36 -12.84
N PHE A 21 -0.12 11.47 -13.56
CA PHE A 21 -1.37 10.83 -13.15
C PHE A 21 -1.23 9.30 -13.25
N VAL A 22 -1.04 8.67 -12.09
CA VAL A 22 -1.08 7.22 -11.94
C VAL A 22 -2.41 6.83 -11.32
N GLY A 23 -3.17 5.98 -12.01
CA GLY A 23 -4.50 5.55 -11.57
C GLY A 23 -4.46 4.82 -10.22
N ILE A 24 -5.45 5.08 -9.37
CA ILE A 24 -5.53 4.52 -8.01
C ILE A 24 -5.48 2.99 -7.97
N PHE A 25 -6.15 2.34 -8.93
CA PHE A 25 -6.15 0.87 -9.06
C PHE A 25 -4.77 0.31 -9.43
N PHE A 26 -3.99 1.06 -10.20
CA PHE A 26 -2.61 0.65 -10.51
C PHE A 26 -1.73 0.74 -9.26
N LEU A 27 -1.86 1.82 -8.47
CA LEU A 27 -1.14 1.94 -7.20
C LEU A 27 -1.50 0.81 -6.23
N GLU A 28 -2.79 0.49 -6.10
CA GLU A 28 -3.23 -0.64 -5.28
C GLU A 28 -2.63 -1.97 -5.79
N TYR A 29 -2.69 -2.22 -7.10
CA TYR A 29 -2.07 -3.39 -7.71
C TYR A 29 -0.58 -3.50 -7.38
N ARG A 30 0.18 -2.39 -7.47
CA ARG A 30 1.61 -2.36 -7.14
C ARG A 30 1.87 -2.66 -5.67
N ILE A 31 1.05 -2.13 -4.77
CA ILE A 31 1.18 -2.42 -3.33
C ILE A 31 0.91 -3.91 -3.05
N ARG A 32 -0.13 -4.49 -3.66
CA ARG A 32 -0.42 -5.93 -3.55
C ARG A 32 0.72 -6.79 -4.10
N TYR A 33 1.30 -6.39 -5.24
CA TYR A 33 2.48 -7.04 -5.79
C TYR A 33 3.64 -7.05 -4.78
N LEU A 34 3.95 -5.91 -4.16
CA LEU A 34 5.03 -5.80 -3.17
C LEU A 34 4.76 -6.62 -1.90
N ILE A 35 3.51 -6.80 -1.51
CA ILE A 35 3.12 -7.73 -0.44
C ILE A 35 3.44 -9.17 -0.86
N TYR A 36 3.00 -9.59 -2.05
CA TYR A 36 3.18 -10.96 -2.53
C TYR A 36 4.65 -11.33 -2.79
N THR A 37 5.48 -10.36 -3.16
CA THR A 37 6.93 -10.57 -3.29
C THR A 37 7.66 -10.48 -1.95
N GLY A 38 6.96 -10.25 -0.84
CA GLY A 38 7.52 -10.21 0.51
C GLY A 38 8.30 -8.93 0.85
N PHE A 39 8.15 -7.86 0.06
CA PHE A 39 8.77 -6.56 0.34
C PHE A 39 7.97 -5.76 1.38
N LEU A 40 6.64 -5.89 1.35
CA LEU A 40 5.75 -5.34 2.36
C LEU A 40 5.11 -6.46 3.17
N GLU A 41 4.90 -6.19 4.45
CA GLU A 41 4.04 -7.00 5.32
C GLU A 41 2.59 -6.51 5.23
N LEU A 42 1.65 -7.45 5.29
CA LEU A 42 0.20 -7.20 5.25
C LEU A 42 -0.42 -7.39 6.63
N LYS A 43 -1.27 -6.44 7.02
CA LYS A 43 -2.18 -6.57 8.16
C LYS A 43 -3.62 -6.30 7.73
N GLY A 44 -4.50 -7.29 7.92
CA GLY A 44 -5.93 -7.21 7.57
C GLY A 44 -6.26 -7.96 6.28
N ILE A 45 -7.50 -7.79 5.78
CA ILE A 45 -8.01 -8.47 4.59
C ILE A 45 -8.09 -7.44 3.45
N PRO A 46 -7.44 -7.68 2.30
CA PRO A 46 -7.37 -6.70 1.21
C PRO A 46 -8.66 -6.72 0.36
N LYS A 47 -9.79 -6.33 0.96
CA LYS A 47 -11.08 -6.12 0.28
C LYS A 47 -11.12 -4.78 -0.48
N SER A 48 -10.52 -3.75 0.10
CA SER A 48 -10.19 -2.47 -0.54
C SER A 48 -9.03 -1.82 0.22
N GLU A 49 -8.48 -0.74 -0.33
CA GLU A 49 -7.33 0.04 0.16
C GLU A 49 -7.46 0.47 1.63
N TRP A 50 -8.68 0.61 2.15
CA TRP A 50 -8.92 1.04 3.54
C TRP A 50 -9.04 -0.12 4.54
N HIS A 51 -9.19 -1.35 4.05
CA HIS A 51 -9.41 -2.55 4.88
C HIS A 51 -8.12 -3.20 5.37
N TYR A 52 -6.98 -2.82 4.80
CA TYR A 52 -5.69 -3.35 5.19
C TYR A 52 -4.66 -2.25 5.40
N SER A 53 -3.59 -2.65 6.06
CA SER A 53 -2.44 -1.82 6.31
C SER A 53 -1.19 -2.54 5.86
N VAL A 54 -0.19 -1.76 5.48
CA VAL A 54 1.12 -2.24 5.05
C VAL A 54 2.22 -1.68 5.93
N LYS A 55 3.32 -2.42 6.03
CA LYS A 55 4.57 -2.00 6.63
C LYS A 55 5.70 -2.48 5.72
N LYS A 56 6.81 -1.76 5.62
CA LYS A 56 8.05 -2.31 5.05
C LYS A 56 8.48 -3.52 5.88
N ARG A 57 8.80 -4.64 5.23
CA ARG A 57 9.33 -5.80 5.93
C ARG A 57 10.70 -5.47 6.53
N ASP A 58 10.90 -5.82 7.79
CA ASP A 58 12.21 -5.67 8.42
C ASP A 58 13.16 -6.68 7.74
N SER A 59 14.34 -6.21 7.29
CA SER A 59 15.36 -7.03 6.61
C SER A 59 16.14 -7.90 7.59
#